data_AF-A0A6C0UNN6-F1
#
_entry.id   AF-A0A6C0UNN6-F1
#
_cell.length_a   1.000
_cell.length_b   1.000
_cell.length_c   1.000
_cell.angle_alpha   90.00
_cell.angle_beta   90.00
_cell.angle_gamma   90.00
#
_symmetry.space_group_name_H-M   'P 1'
#
loop_
_entity.id
_entity.type
_entity.pdbx_description
1 polymer ?
#
loop_
_entity_poly.entity_id
_entity_poly.type
_entity_poly.pdbx_seq_one_letter_code
_entity_poly.pdbx_strand_id
1 'polypeptide(L)'
;MRTEQPSLDDDAILLVGHGSRREKSNEQVRTLAAKLETELSVPVDAAYIELAEPSIEDAIETLAPTCRTLTVIPLSLFAASHVKNDVPIAVQTARAKYDDVTFHFGSHLGIHPSIVDLLDDRIQTVESDLGVDRDNDDVAVVLCARGSSDPDSNGDVHKLSRLLYEGREFTRVEPSFIGVTSPRLEDTLHSVAKDRPDAVVVVPYMLGDGVLTQRIIDTAETFDDEYPYVRAGASGPLGTDERLVNVLADRCQEARSGSVEMSCDTCKYKVELSGYEDDQGGARAMLRSLVHQAEHADRSDVDDDPHVHDAPAKHVAVCTNQTCAASGAATVLEQLRQHARDSDDCDVHFSRSSCLGQCGDGPIVAVYPDSIWYGSVTPDDTERIVSSHLERDRIVSDLVHQSL
;
A
#
# COMPACT_ATOMS: atom_id res chain seq x y z
N MET A 1 39.84 -23.31 3.97
CA MET A 1 38.53 -22.93 3.41
C MET A 1 38.12 -21.63 4.07
N ARG A 2 38.35 -20.51 3.38
CA ARG A 2 37.74 -19.23 3.74
C ARG A 2 36.35 -19.26 3.13
N THR A 3 35.32 -19.13 3.95
CA THR A 3 33.95 -18.88 3.50
C THR A 3 33.98 -17.57 2.72
N GLU A 4 33.68 -17.62 1.43
CA GLU A 4 33.46 -16.43 0.61
C GLU A 4 32.24 -15.71 1.21
N GLN A 5 32.45 -14.53 1.80
CA GLN A 5 31.36 -13.59 1.99
C GLN A 5 30.96 -13.12 0.58
N PRO A 6 29.67 -13.12 0.21
CA PRO A 6 29.26 -12.60 -1.09
C PRO A 6 29.73 -11.15 -1.19
N SER A 7 30.37 -10.80 -2.31
CA SER A 7 30.73 -9.42 -2.60
C SER A 7 29.47 -8.57 -2.64
N LEU A 8 29.51 -7.39 -2.00
CA LEU A 8 28.43 -6.38 -2.06
C LEU A 8 28.08 -5.95 -3.50
N ASP A 9 28.92 -6.30 -4.48
CA ASP A 9 28.70 -6.07 -5.92
C ASP A 9 27.50 -6.83 -6.51
N ASP A 10 26.90 -7.78 -5.76
CA ASP A 10 25.79 -8.61 -6.23
C ASP A 10 24.42 -8.25 -5.60
N ASP A 11 24.35 -7.24 -4.73
CA ASP A 11 23.13 -6.88 -4.01
C ASP A 11 22.56 -5.54 -4.51
N ALA A 12 21.23 -5.45 -4.60
CA ALA A 12 20.53 -4.21 -4.85
C ALA A 12 19.28 -4.08 -3.97
N ILE A 13 18.83 -2.84 -3.76
CA ILE A 13 17.61 -2.52 -3.03
C ILE A 13 16.69 -1.72 -3.95
N LEU A 14 15.41 -2.06 -3.93
CA LEU A 14 14.36 -1.31 -4.59
C LEU A 14 13.44 -0.69 -3.54
N LEU A 15 13.52 0.64 -3.39
CA LEU A 15 12.65 1.41 -2.50
C LEU A 15 11.36 1.77 -3.25
N VAL A 16 10.23 1.24 -2.81
CA VAL A 16 8.94 1.36 -3.50
C VAL A 16 8.07 2.41 -2.82
N GLY A 17 7.97 3.59 -3.42
CA GLY A 17 7.02 4.62 -3.01
C GLY A 17 5.62 4.38 -3.62
N HIS A 18 4.60 5.05 -3.10
CA HIS A 18 3.28 5.05 -3.75
C HIS A 18 3.32 5.78 -5.09
N GLY A 19 4.06 6.90 -5.14
CA GLY A 19 4.16 7.79 -6.29
C GLY A 19 3.18 8.95 -6.24
N SER A 20 3.52 10.03 -6.94
CA SER A 20 2.76 11.28 -6.92
C SER A 20 2.93 12.02 -8.24
N ARG A 21 1.89 12.78 -8.62
CA ARG A 21 1.97 13.76 -9.71
C ARG A 21 2.88 14.94 -9.37
N ARG A 22 3.05 15.23 -8.07
CA ARG A 22 3.93 16.31 -7.62
C ARG A 22 5.36 15.78 -7.60
N GLU A 23 6.18 16.24 -8.54
CA GLU A 23 7.57 15.79 -8.65
C GLU A 23 8.37 15.99 -7.35
N LYS A 24 8.06 17.04 -6.58
CA LYS A 24 8.66 17.26 -5.25
C LYS A 24 8.45 16.08 -4.28
N SER A 25 7.31 15.39 -4.35
CA SER A 25 7.03 14.21 -3.52
C SER A 25 7.86 12.99 -3.98
N ASN A 26 8.04 12.83 -5.29
CA ASN A 26 8.89 11.76 -5.85
C ASN A 26 10.37 12.02 -5.53
N GLU A 27 10.81 13.28 -5.55
CA GLU A 27 12.16 13.70 -5.16
C GLU A 27 12.48 13.32 -3.70
N GLN A 28 11.49 13.37 -2.79
CA GLN A 28 11.67 12.91 -1.40
C GLN A 28 11.97 11.41 -1.32
N VAL A 29 11.29 10.59 -2.14
CA VAL A 29 11.55 9.14 -2.23
C VAL A 29 12.97 8.89 -2.74
N ARG A 30 13.37 9.57 -3.83
CA ARG A 30 14.74 9.47 -4.38
C ARG A 30 15.80 9.96 -3.39
N THR A 31 15.48 10.98 -2.59
CA THR A 31 16.38 11.48 -1.54
C THR A 31 16.58 10.43 -0.44
N LEU A 32 15.51 9.75 0.00
CA LEU A 32 15.62 8.67 0.97
C LEU A 32 16.38 7.46 0.40
N ALA A 33 16.15 7.12 -0.88
CA ALA A 33 16.90 6.08 -1.56
C ALA A 33 18.41 6.38 -1.60
N ALA A 34 18.81 7.59 -1.99
CA ALA A 34 20.22 7.99 -2.03
C ALA A 34 20.88 8.01 -0.64
N LYS A 35 20.14 8.43 0.40
CA LYS A 35 20.62 8.35 1.79
C LYS A 35 20.80 6.90 2.24
N LEU A 36 19.85 6.03 1.92
CA LEU A 36 19.91 4.60 2.26
C LEU A 36 21.06 3.90 1.52
N GLU A 37 21.30 4.25 0.26
CA GLU A 37 22.45 3.77 -0.52
C GLU A 37 23.77 4.15 0.16
N THR A 38 23.87 5.40 0.61
CA THR A 38 25.04 5.87 1.33
C THR A 38 25.23 5.12 2.65
N GLU A 39 24.16 4.92 3.42
CA GLU A 39 24.20 4.25 4.72
C GLU A 39 24.58 2.77 4.61
N LEU A 40 23.99 2.05 3.64
CA LEU A 40 24.21 0.61 3.48
C LEU A 40 25.39 0.27 2.55
N SER A 41 25.89 1.23 1.78
CA SER A 41 26.87 0.99 0.71
C SER A 41 26.41 -0.10 -0.28
N VAL A 42 25.11 -0.11 -0.59
CA VAL A 42 24.43 -1.02 -1.53
C VAL A 42 23.62 -0.16 -2.50
N PRO A 43 23.63 -0.42 -3.82
CA PRO A 43 22.80 0.30 -4.78
C PRO A 43 21.31 0.33 -4.37
N VAL A 44 20.71 1.52 -4.34
CA VAL A 44 19.28 1.71 -4.05
C VAL A 44 18.62 2.50 -5.16
N ASP A 45 17.66 1.87 -5.84
CA ASP A 45 16.80 2.55 -6.81
C ASP A 45 15.42 2.81 -6.22
N ALA A 46 14.74 3.83 -6.76
CA ALA A 46 13.37 4.16 -6.41
C ALA A 46 12.41 3.71 -7.52
N ALA A 47 11.31 3.07 -7.13
CA ALA A 47 10.17 2.78 -8.00
C ALA A 47 8.86 3.21 -7.36
N TYR A 48 7.82 3.28 -8.17
CA TYR A 48 6.52 3.74 -7.74
C TYR A 48 5.42 2.77 -8.14
N ILE A 49 4.51 2.55 -7.19
CA ILE A 49 3.31 1.75 -7.41
C ILE A 49 2.50 2.40 -8.54
N GLU A 50 2.25 3.70 -8.46
CA GLU A 50 1.40 4.46 -9.38
C GLU A 50 1.91 5.89 -9.63
N LEU A 51 1.29 6.60 -10.58
CA LEU A 51 1.42 8.06 -10.83
C LEU A 51 2.81 8.60 -11.19
N ALA A 52 3.88 7.82 -11.01
CA ALA A 52 5.25 8.24 -11.22
C ALA A 52 6.10 7.09 -11.78
N GLU A 53 7.18 7.41 -12.48
CA GLU A 53 8.09 6.44 -13.08
C GLU A 53 9.45 6.40 -12.36
N PRO A 54 10.12 5.23 -12.36
CA PRO A 54 9.75 3.97 -13.02
C PRO A 54 8.67 3.16 -12.26
N SER A 55 7.97 2.25 -12.95
CA SER A 55 7.10 1.26 -12.31
C SER A 55 7.94 0.24 -11.52
N ILE A 56 7.29 -0.54 -10.64
CA ILE A 56 7.97 -1.62 -9.91
C ILE A 56 8.51 -2.65 -10.91
N GLU A 57 7.71 -2.98 -11.92
CA GLU A 57 8.04 -3.94 -12.96
C GLU A 57 9.24 -3.47 -13.81
N ASP A 58 9.24 -2.21 -14.26
CA ASP A 58 10.32 -1.63 -15.08
C ASP A 58 11.63 -1.53 -14.30
N ALA A 59 11.54 -1.12 -13.03
CA ALA A 59 12.71 -1.04 -12.16
C ALA A 59 13.31 -2.42 -11.88
N ILE A 60 12.47 -3.42 -11.61
CA ILE A 60 12.93 -4.81 -11.47
C ILE A 60 13.54 -5.31 -12.78
N GLU A 61 12.94 -5.03 -13.94
CA GLU A 61 13.49 -5.45 -15.23
C GLU A 61 14.88 -4.86 -15.50
N THR A 62 15.12 -3.64 -15.02
CA THR A 62 16.43 -2.97 -15.12
C THR A 62 17.46 -3.52 -14.13
N LEU A 63 17.06 -3.82 -12.90
CA LEU A 63 17.95 -4.25 -11.81
C LEU A 63 18.22 -5.75 -11.77
N ALA A 64 17.26 -6.58 -12.14
CA ALA A 64 17.40 -8.04 -12.06
C ALA A 64 18.62 -8.58 -12.84
N PRO A 65 19.00 -8.05 -14.02
CA PRO A 65 20.22 -8.49 -14.71
C PRO A 65 21.54 -8.05 -14.07
N THR A 66 21.51 -7.09 -13.13
CA THR A 66 22.72 -6.46 -12.55
C THR A 66 23.04 -6.94 -11.14
N CYS A 67 22.16 -7.71 -10.51
CA CYS A 67 22.33 -8.22 -9.15
C CYS A 67 21.94 -9.71 -9.05
N ARG A 68 22.42 -10.38 -8.00
CA ARG A 68 21.97 -11.73 -7.60
C ARG A 68 20.93 -11.68 -6.49
N THR A 69 20.90 -10.59 -5.74
CA THR A 69 19.96 -10.39 -4.64
C THR A 69 19.26 -9.05 -4.81
N LEU A 70 17.93 -9.06 -4.86
CA LEU A 70 17.13 -7.83 -4.90
C LEU A 70 16.23 -7.76 -3.67
N THR A 71 16.41 -6.72 -2.85
CA THR A 71 15.57 -6.47 -1.66
C THR A 71 14.56 -5.38 -1.96
N VAL A 72 13.27 -5.71 -1.94
CA VAL A 72 12.17 -4.75 -2.20
C VAL A 72 11.60 -4.26 -0.88
N ILE A 73 11.67 -2.95 -0.64
CA ILE A 73 11.22 -2.29 0.59
C ILE A 73 10.11 -1.29 0.28
N PRO A 74 8.88 -1.47 0.79
CA PRO A 74 7.81 -0.48 0.66
C PRO A 74 8.09 0.76 1.52
N LEU A 75 8.22 1.93 0.88
CA LEU A 75 8.21 3.23 1.55
C LEU A 75 6.76 3.65 1.82
N SER A 76 6.12 2.97 2.77
CA SER A 76 4.80 3.31 3.29
C SER A 76 4.85 3.46 4.80
N LEU A 77 4.08 4.40 5.34
CA LEU A 77 3.98 4.61 6.79
C LEU A 77 3.27 3.45 7.48
N PHE A 78 2.18 2.95 6.88
CA PHE A 78 1.44 1.76 7.34
C PHE A 78 1.07 0.85 6.17
N ALA A 79 0.82 -0.43 6.45
CA ALA A 79 0.41 -1.40 5.44
C ALA A 79 -1.09 -1.37 5.17
N ALA A 80 -1.46 -1.07 3.93
CA ALA A 80 -2.79 -1.24 3.37
C ALA A 80 -2.72 -2.10 2.09
N SER A 81 -3.73 -2.04 1.22
CA SER A 81 -3.82 -2.85 -0.01
C SER A 81 -2.52 -2.86 -0.84
N HIS A 82 -1.88 -1.71 -1.06
CA HIS A 82 -0.66 -1.64 -1.87
C HIS A 82 0.50 -2.47 -1.30
N VAL A 83 0.75 -2.35 0.00
CA VAL A 83 1.83 -3.09 0.68
C VAL A 83 1.45 -4.56 0.85
N LYS A 84 0.16 -4.85 1.08
CA LYS A 84 -0.32 -6.20 1.38
C LYS A 84 -0.57 -7.05 0.13
N ASN A 85 -0.83 -6.43 -1.02
CA ASN A 85 -1.21 -7.11 -2.27
C ASN A 85 -0.32 -6.71 -3.45
N ASP A 86 -0.31 -5.43 -3.83
CA ASP A 86 0.27 -4.99 -5.12
C ASP A 86 1.77 -5.22 -5.21
N VAL A 87 2.54 -4.76 -4.21
CA VAL A 87 4.00 -4.98 -4.21
C VAL A 87 4.35 -6.47 -4.12
N PRO A 88 3.71 -7.28 -3.24
CA PRO A 88 3.87 -8.74 -3.26
C PRO A 88 3.58 -9.41 -4.61
N ILE A 89 2.58 -8.95 -5.36
CA ILE A 89 2.23 -9.50 -6.68
C ILE A 89 3.32 -9.17 -7.71
N ALA A 90 3.82 -7.94 -7.72
CA ALA A 90 4.95 -7.55 -8.57
C ALA A 90 6.20 -8.40 -8.26
N VAL A 91 6.52 -8.58 -6.97
CA VAL A 91 7.66 -9.42 -6.52
C VAL A 91 7.46 -10.89 -6.90
N GLN A 92 6.26 -11.45 -6.75
CA GLN A 92 5.99 -12.84 -7.15
C GLN A 92 6.11 -13.03 -8.67
N THR A 93 5.63 -12.06 -9.45
CA THR A 93 5.76 -12.07 -10.91
C THR A 93 7.23 -12.04 -11.32
N ALA A 94 8.03 -11.19 -10.67
CA ALA A 94 9.47 -11.12 -10.87
C ALA A 94 10.19 -12.43 -10.52
N ARG A 95 9.86 -13.04 -9.37
CA ARG A 95 10.40 -14.34 -8.96
C ARG A 95 10.16 -15.45 -9.99
N ALA A 96 9.02 -15.42 -10.69
CA ALA A 96 8.71 -16.39 -11.74
C ALA A 96 9.42 -16.11 -13.07
N LYS A 97 9.94 -14.89 -13.28
CA LYS A 97 10.63 -14.47 -14.51
C LYS A 97 12.16 -14.58 -14.38
N TYR A 98 12.70 -14.38 -13.19
CA TYR A 98 14.15 -14.32 -12.94
C TYR A 98 14.58 -15.37 -11.91
N ASP A 99 14.84 -16.60 -12.39
CA ASP A 99 15.21 -17.76 -11.53
C ASP A 99 16.58 -17.61 -10.86
N ASP A 100 17.48 -16.82 -11.45
CA ASP A 100 18.86 -16.60 -10.97
C ASP A 100 18.97 -15.48 -9.92
N VAL A 101 17.85 -14.79 -9.60
CA VAL A 101 17.81 -13.67 -8.66
C VAL A 101 17.04 -14.04 -7.40
N THR A 102 17.65 -13.85 -6.24
CA THR A 102 16.99 -14.02 -4.94
C THR A 102 16.27 -12.74 -4.56
N PHE A 103 14.94 -12.81 -4.46
CA PHE A 103 14.11 -11.67 -4.07
C PHE A 103 13.75 -11.70 -2.59
N HIS A 104 14.09 -10.65 -1.85
CA HIS A 104 13.62 -10.38 -0.50
C HIS A 104 12.52 -9.32 -0.51
N PHE A 105 11.50 -9.48 0.33
CA PHE A 105 10.43 -8.50 0.51
C PHE A 105 10.42 -8.06 1.97
N GLY A 106 10.69 -6.79 2.22
CA GLY A 106 10.72 -6.23 3.57
C GLY A 106 9.37 -5.66 4.02
N SER A 107 9.28 -5.40 5.31
CA SER A 107 8.16 -4.67 5.90
C SER A 107 8.22 -3.19 5.52
N HIS A 108 7.08 -2.52 5.69
CA HIS A 108 6.94 -1.07 5.57
C HIS A 108 7.55 -0.38 6.81
N LEU A 109 7.56 0.96 6.85
CA LEU A 109 8.13 1.71 7.99
C LEU A 109 7.47 1.29 9.30
N GLY A 110 6.13 1.31 9.32
CA GLY A 110 5.31 0.83 10.43
C GLY A 110 5.59 1.59 11.72
N ILE A 111 5.52 0.87 12.84
CA ILE A 111 5.83 1.40 14.16
C ILE A 111 7.29 1.09 14.48
N HIS A 112 8.07 2.13 14.77
CA HIS A 112 9.49 2.01 15.07
C HIS A 112 9.90 3.04 16.13
N PRO A 113 10.79 2.70 17.09
CA PRO A 113 11.28 3.66 18.09
C PRO A 113 11.79 4.96 17.49
N SER A 114 12.60 4.89 16.42
CA SER A 114 13.11 6.07 15.72
C SER A 114 12.02 6.98 15.14
N ILE A 115 10.84 6.45 14.81
CA ILE A 115 9.69 7.25 14.36
C ILE A 115 9.03 7.93 15.56
N VAL A 116 8.91 7.24 16.70
CA VAL A 116 8.38 7.85 17.93
C VAL A 116 9.27 9.02 18.36
N ASP A 117 10.59 8.85 18.34
CA ASP A 117 11.55 9.91 18.66
C ASP A 117 11.49 11.06 17.65
N LEU A 118 11.32 10.76 16.35
CA LEU A 118 11.12 11.78 15.33
C LEU A 118 9.85 12.60 15.56
N LEU A 119 8.74 11.94 15.90
CA LEU A 119 7.48 12.63 16.21
C LEU A 119 7.63 13.53 17.44
N ASP A 120 8.35 13.06 18.46
CA ASP A 120 8.59 13.85 19.67
C ASP A 120 9.37 15.14 19.38
N ASP A 121 10.44 15.07 18.59
CA ASP A 121 11.19 16.26 18.16
C ASP A 121 10.32 17.25 17.36
N ARG A 122 9.43 16.73 16.52
CA ARG A 122 8.46 17.56 15.77
C ARG A 122 7.51 18.28 16.72
N ILE A 123 7.07 17.62 17.79
CA ILE A 123 6.20 18.21 18.81
C ILE A 123 6.96 19.27 19.62
N GLN A 124 8.19 18.97 20.07
CA GLN A 124 9.03 19.90 20.83
C GLN A 124 9.32 21.19 20.05
N THR A 125 9.46 21.09 18.73
CA THR A 125 9.61 22.26 17.86
C THR A 125 8.37 23.16 17.95
N VAL A 126 7.17 22.60 17.87
CA VAL A 126 5.91 23.34 17.96
C VAL A 126 5.70 23.91 19.37
N GLU A 127 6.02 23.15 20.42
CA GLU A 127 5.95 23.64 21.80
C GLU A 127 6.83 24.88 22.01
N SER A 128 8.04 24.86 21.46
CA SER A 128 8.96 26.00 21.49
C SER A 128 8.38 27.20 20.76
N ASP A 129 7.76 27.00 19.60
CA ASP A 129 7.13 28.07 18.80
C ASP A 129 5.89 28.67 19.51
N LEU A 130 5.13 27.83 20.23
CA LEU A 130 3.98 28.25 21.04
C LEU A 130 4.39 28.84 22.41
N GLY A 131 5.64 28.68 22.81
CA GLY A 131 6.16 29.13 24.11
C GLY A 131 5.58 28.35 25.29
N VAL A 132 5.33 27.05 25.11
CA VAL A 132 4.85 26.13 26.14
C VAL A 132 5.89 25.06 26.46
N ASP A 133 5.82 24.53 27.68
CA ASP A 133 6.67 23.47 28.18
C ASP A 133 5.80 22.39 28.83
N ARG A 134 5.74 21.21 28.20
CA ARG A 134 4.89 20.10 28.67
C ARG A 134 5.20 19.61 30.08
N ASP A 135 6.37 19.93 30.64
CA ASP A 135 6.69 19.61 32.04
C ASP A 135 5.94 20.53 33.03
N ASN A 136 5.45 21.69 32.56
CA ASN A 136 4.82 22.73 33.37
C ASN A 136 3.43 23.16 32.90
N ASP A 137 3.09 22.90 31.64
CA ASP A 137 1.85 23.25 30.96
C ASP A 137 1.08 21.99 30.54
N ASP A 138 -0.25 22.04 30.53
CA ASP A 138 -1.09 20.96 30.03
C ASP A 138 -1.04 20.91 28.49
N VAL A 139 -0.18 20.05 27.93
CA VAL A 139 -0.02 19.88 26.48
C VAL A 139 -0.70 18.61 25.99
N ALA A 140 -1.63 18.77 25.04
CA ALA A 140 -2.25 17.66 24.32
C ALA A 140 -1.70 17.55 22.89
N VAL A 141 -1.63 16.34 22.36
CA VAL A 141 -1.17 16.06 21.00
C VAL A 141 -2.27 15.38 20.21
N VAL A 142 -2.43 15.78 18.94
CA VAL A 142 -3.30 15.10 17.97
C VAL A 142 -2.46 14.61 16.80
N LEU A 143 -2.26 13.29 16.72
CA LEU A 143 -1.54 12.65 15.62
C LEU A 143 -2.50 12.38 14.47
N CYS A 144 -2.38 13.14 13.38
CA CYS A 144 -3.31 13.10 12.26
C CYS A 144 -2.76 12.32 11.07
N ALA A 145 -3.32 11.14 10.80
CA ALA A 145 -2.98 10.29 9.66
C ALA A 145 -3.96 10.48 8.48
N ARG A 146 -3.63 9.90 7.32
CA ARG A 146 -4.54 9.90 6.14
C ARG A 146 -5.86 9.19 6.42
N GLY A 147 -5.78 8.05 7.11
CA GLY A 147 -6.85 7.07 7.23
C GLY A 147 -6.85 6.06 6.08
N SER A 148 -7.31 4.85 6.38
CA SER A 148 -7.34 3.72 5.44
C SER A 148 -8.66 2.96 5.54
N SER A 149 -9.03 2.24 4.48
CA SER A 149 -10.10 1.23 4.51
C SER A 149 -9.63 -0.08 5.16
N ASP A 150 -8.32 -0.19 5.43
CA ASP A 150 -7.70 -1.30 6.14
C ASP A 150 -7.71 -1.03 7.67
N PRO A 151 -8.38 -1.86 8.47
CA PRO A 151 -8.48 -1.67 9.91
C PRO A 151 -7.13 -1.86 10.64
N ASP A 152 -6.22 -2.71 10.16
CA ASP A 152 -4.89 -2.86 10.79
C ASP A 152 -4.11 -1.55 10.66
N SER A 153 -4.17 -0.93 9.48
CA SER A 153 -3.49 0.35 9.21
C SER A 153 -4.01 1.46 10.12
N ASN A 154 -5.31 1.50 10.37
CA ASN A 154 -5.90 2.45 11.30
C ASN A 154 -5.49 2.12 12.75
N GLY A 155 -5.52 0.84 13.14
CA GLY A 155 -5.11 0.37 14.46
C GLY A 155 -3.65 0.71 14.79
N ASP A 156 -2.76 0.68 13.80
CA ASP A 156 -1.36 1.08 13.99
C ASP A 156 -1.21 2.57 14.33
N VAL A 157 -2.08 3.45 13.82
CA VAL A 157 -2.11 4.87 14.23
C VAL A 157 -2.45 4.97 15.72
N HIS A 158 -3.46 4.23 16.19
CA HIS A 158 -3.82 4.21 17.61
C HIS A 158 -2.68 3.67 18.49
N LYS A 159 -2.01 2.61 18.04
CA LYS A 159 -0.86 2.04 18.74
C LYS A 159 0.32 3.01 18.77
N LEU A 160 0.62 3.69 17.66
CA LEU A 160 1.66 4.71 17.59
C LEU A 160 1.35 5.90 18.52
N SER A 161 0.12 6.40 18.51
CA SER A 161 -0.32 7.46 19.45
C SER A 161 -0.15 7.01 20.91
N ARG A 162 -0.48 5.75 21.23
CA ARG A 162 -0.27 5.24 22.59
C ARG A 162 1.21 5.17 22.96
N LEU A 163 2.06 4.67 22.07
CA LEU A 163 3.51 4.60 22.33
C LEU A 163 4.16 5.98 22.43
N LEU A 164 3.62 6.97 21.71
CA LEU A 164 4.07 8.35 21.82
C LEU A 164 3.69 8.96 23.17
N TYR A 165 2.48 8.68 23.67
CA TYR A 165 2.04 9.09 25.01
C TYR A 165 2.89 8.46 26.12
N GLU A 166 3.13 7.15 26.05
CA GLU A 166 3.81 6.43 27.12
C GLU A 166 5.26 6.89 27.27
N GLY A 167 5.60 7.41 28.44
CA GLY A 167 6.95 7.89 28.76
C GLY A 167 7.22 9.36 28.42
N ARG A 168 6.17 10.16 28.15
CA ARG A 168 6.25 11.61 27.94
C ARG A 168 5.18 12.33 28.77
N GLU A 169 5.48 13.56 29.19
CA GLU A 169 4.59 14.39 30.02
C GLU A 169 3.49 15.08 29.20
N PHE A 170 2.82 14.34 28.31
CA PHE A 170 1.62 14.85 27.64
C PHE A 170 0.40 14.59 28.51
N THR A 171 -0.51 15.58 28.59
CA THR A 171 -1.83 15.36 29.21
C THR A 171 -2.63 14.33 28.40
N ARG A 172 -2.45 14.32 27.07
CA ARG A 172 -3.18 13.45 26.14
C ARG A 172 -2.48 13.31 24.79
N VAL A 173 -2.56 12.14 24.17
CA VAL A 173 -2.21 11.95 22.73
C VAL A 173 -3.36 11.22 22.04
N GLU A 174 -4.02 11.88 21.09
CA GLU A 174 -5.16 11.33 20.37
C GLU A 174 -4.81 11.04 18.90
N PRO A 175 -5.16 9.85 18.39
CA PRO A 175 -5.14 9.58 16.96
C PRO A 175 -6.34 10.24 16.27
N SER A 176 -6.10 10.84 15.10
CA SER A 176 -7.14 11.37 14.23
C SER A 176 -6.86 11.09 12.76
N PHE A 177 -7.86 11.32 11.92
CA PHE A 177 -7.77 11.09 10.49
C PHE A 177 -8.27 12.28 9.69
N ILE A 178 -7.53 12.68 8.66
CA ILE A 178 -7.98 13.72 7.72
C ILE A 178 -8.99 13.15 6.71
N GLY A 179 -8.94 11.84 6.44
CA GLY A 179 -9.64 11.15 5.36
C GLY A 179 -10.13 9.75 5.76
N VAL A 180 -11.00 9.17 4.92
CA VAL A 180 -11.38 7.74 4.87
C VAL A 180 -12.10 7.16 6.09
N THR A 181 -11.62 7.39 7.31
CA THR A 181 -12.11 6.81 8.56
C THR A 181 -12.28 7.89 9.64
N SER A 182 -12.69 7.47 10.83
CA SER A 182 -12.97 8.33 11.99
C SER A 182 -12.14 7.87 13.21
N PRO A 183 -11.86 8.76 14.18
CA PRO A 183 -12.38 10.13 14.31
C PRO A 183 -11.69 11.14 13.37
N ARG A 184 -12.44 12.16 12.92
CA ARG A 184 -11.90 13.22 12.06
C ARG A 184 -11.07 14.21 12.86
N LEU A 185 -10.10 14.87 12.22
CA LEU A 185 -9.24 15.87 12.87
C LEU A 185 -10.06 16.94 13.61
N GLU A 186 -11.03 17.55 12.93
CA GLU A 186 -11.89 18.60 13.51
C GLU A 186 -12.64 18.11 14.75
N ASP A 187 -13.30 16.94 14.66
CA ASP A 187 -14.01 16.32 15.79
C ASP A 187 -13.08 16.03 16.98
N THR A 188 -11.86 15.58 16.68
CA THR A 188 -10.84 15.24 17.68
C THR A 188 -10.36 16.50 18.39
N LEU A 189 -10.05 17.56 17.64
CA LEU A 189 -9.66 18.86 18.20
C LEU A 189 -10.76 19.42 19.10
N HIS A 190 -12.01 19.41 18.63
CA HIS A 190 -13.18 19.86 19.39
C HIS A 190 -13.39 19.03 20.67
N SER A 191 -13.04 17.73 20.65
CA SER A 191 -13.09 16.87 21.83
C SER A 191 -11.95 17.16 22.81
N VAL A 192 -10.73 17.38 22.32
CA VAL A 192 -9.54 17.68 23.15
C VAL A 192 -9.67 19.05 23.81
N ALA A 193 -10.24 20.04 23.11
CA ALA A 193 -10.47 21.40 23.65
C ALA A 193 -11.31 21.43 24.93
N LYS A 194 -12.22 20.45 25.10
CA LYS A 194 -13.13 20.38 26.26
C LYS A 194 -12.39 20.18 27.57
N ASP A 195 -11.21 19.56 27.52
CA ASP A 195 -10.35 19.34 28.68
C ASP A 195 -9.56 20.61 29.04
N ARG A 196 -9.61 21.65 28.18
CA ARG A 196 -8.93 22.95 28.33
C ARG A 196 -7.42 22.86 28.57
N PRO A 197 -6.67 22.15 27.71
CA PRO A 197 -5.21 22.17 27.78
C PRO A 197 -4.66 23.58 27.50
N ASP A 198 -3.47 23.87 28.00
CA ASP A 198 -2.73 25.10 27.71
C ASP A 198 -2.29 25.16 26.24
N ALA A 199 -2.03 23.99 25.63
CA ALA A 199 -1.76 23.87 24.19
C ALA A 199 -2.21 22.55 23.57
N VAL A 200 -2.49 22.61 22.25
CA VAL A 200 -2.72 21.45 21.38
C VAL A 200 -1.73 21.46 20.23
N VAL A 201 -0.92 20.41 20.13
CA VAL A 201 0.02 20.20 19.02
C VAL A 201 -0.54 19.18 18.04
N VAL A 202 -0.76 19.59 16.79
CA VAL A 202 -1.22 18.72 15.72
C VAL A 202 -0.04 18.22 14.91
N VAL A 203 0.09 16.91 14.76
CA VAL A 203 1.22 16.28 14.07
C VAL A 203 0.71 15.58 12.81
N PRO A 204 0.99 16.11 11.60
CA PRO A 204 0.68 15.41 10.36
C PRO A 204 1.57 14.16 10.23
N TYR A 205 0.98 12.98 10.36
CA TYR A 205 1.69 11.72 10.11
C TYR A 205 1.73 11.41 8.61
N MET A 206 2.57 12.19 7.91
CA MET A 206 2.76 12.18 6.46
C MET A 206 4.25 12.25 6.11
N LEU A 207 4.66 11.66 4.99
CA LEU A 207 6.04 11.77 4.51
C LEU A 207 6.33 13.16 3.92
N GLY A 208 5.41 13.70 3.10
CA GLY A 208 5.62 14.93 2.33
C GLY A 208 4.73 16.11 2.73
N ASP A 209 5.02 17.28 2.16
CA ASP A 209 4.26 18.53 2.30
C ASP A 209 3.12 18.64 1.26
N GLY A 210 2.35 17.55 1.17
CA GLY A 210 1.22 17.38 0.26
C GLY A 210 0.02 18.28 0.58
N VAL A 211 -1.01 18.23 -0.27
CA VAL A 211 -2.29 18.94 -0.05
C VAL A 211 -2.93 18.52 1.28
N LEU A 212 -2.85 17.24 1.64
CA LEU A 212 -3.38 16.75 2.92
C LEU A 212 -2.60 17.30 4.12
N THR A 213 -1.28 17.36 4.03
CA THR A 213 -0.43 17.95 5.07
C THR A 213 -0.77 19.41 5.27
N GLN A 214 -0.90 20.18 4.18
CA GLN A 214 -1.30 21.58 4.26
C GLN A 214 -2.69 21.73 4.88
N ARG A 215 -3.66 20.91 4.47
CA ARG A 215 -5.01 20.92 5.07
C ARG A 215 -4.97 20.68 6.58
N ILE A 216 -4.14 19.74 7.06
CA ILE A 216 -4.00 19.47 8.50
C ILE A 216 -3.43 20.71 9.21
N ILE A 217 -2.41 21.34 8.64
CA ILE A 217 -1.79 22.55 9.20
C ILE A 217 -2.81 23.70 9.24
N ASP A 218 -3.49 23.97 8.13
CA ASP A 218 -4.50 25.02 8.03
C ASP A 218 -5.63 24.80 9.05
N THR A 219 -6.09 23.56 9.23
CA THR A 219 -7.10 23.21 10.24
C THR A 219 -6.61 23.48 11.66
N ALA A 220 -5.34 23.21 11.96
CA ALA A 220 -4.77 23.51 13.28
C ALA A 220 -4.59 25.02 13.52
N GLU A 221 -4.17 25.78 12.51
CA GLU A 221 -3.96 27.23 12.62
C GLU A 221 -5.28 28.00 12.78
N THR A 222 -6.33 27.56 12.08
CA THR A 222 -7.67 28.15 12.18
C THR A 222 -8.44 27.73 13.43
N PHE A 223 -7.95 26.73 14.17
CA PHE A 223 -8.60 26.24 15.39
C PHE A 223 -8.60 27.29 16.53
N ASP A 224 -7.55 28.11 16.62
CA ASP A 224 -7.42 29.15 17.65
C ASP A 224 -8.53 30.21 17.54
N ASP A 225 -9.08 30.44 16.35
CA ASP A 225 -10.20 31.37 16.13
C ASP A 225 -11.48 30.92 16.88
N GLU A 226 -11.69 29.61 17.01
CA GLU A 226 -12.85 29.04 17.71
C GLU A 226 -12.56 28.83 19.22
N TYR A 227 -11.28 28.62 19.57
CA TYR A 227 -10.82 28.29 20.92
C TYR A 227 -9.67 29.18 21.40
N PRO A 228 -9.87 30.50 21.58
CA PRO A 228 -8.80 31.47 21.87
C PRO A 228 -8.13 31.32 23.24
N TYR A 229 -8.54 30.32 24.02
CA TYR A 229 -7.94 29.96 25.31
C TYR A 229 -7.01 28.75 25.23
N VAL A 230 -6.88 28.11 24.06
CA VAL A 230 -6.00 26.95 23.83
C VAL A 230 -5.02 27.33 22.73
N ARG A 231 -3.72 27.40 23.04
CA ARG A 231 -2.72 27.64 21.99
C ARG A 231 -2.68 26.44 21.05
N ALA A 232 -2.77 26.64 19.75
CA ALA A 232 -2.73 25.55 18.78
C ALA A 232 -1.63 25.77 17.74
N GLY A 233 -0.98 24.68 17.35
CA GLY A 233 0.03 24.70 16.31
C GLY A 233 0.17 23.33 15.65
N ALA A 234 0.70 23.30 14.44
CA ALA A 234 0.98 22.07 13.73
C ALA A 234 2.47 21.93 13.38
N SER A 235 2.97 20.70 13.45
CA SER A 235 4.32 20.41 12.98
C SER A 235 4.37 20.28 11.45
N GLY A 236 5.57 20.35 10.90
CA GLY A 236 5.81 19.86 9.53
C GLY A 236 5.64 18.33 9.42
N PRO A 237 5.65 17.79 8.18
CA PRO A 237 5.63 16.34 7.95
C PRO A 237 6.93 15.68 8.43
N LEU A 238 6.99 14.35 8.38
CA LEU A 238 8.20 13.58 8.71
C LEU A 238 9.38 13.97 7.81
N GLY A 239 9.11 14.16 6.51
CA GLY A 239 10.10 14.56 5.52
C GLY A 239 11.06 13.44 5.17
N THR A 240 12.35 13.79 5.04
CA THR A 240 13.44 12.87 4.69
C THR A 240 14.46 12.76 5.82
N ASP A 241 13.99 12.78 7.07
CA ASP A 241 14.81 12.70 8.28
C ASP A 241 15.69 11.45 8.30
N GLU A 242 16.91 11.55 8.86
CA GLU A 242 17.87 10.44 8.91
C GLU A 242 17.34 9.25 9.72
N ARG A 243 16.47 9.47 10.70
CA ARG A 243 15.83 8.38 11.45
C ARG A 243 14.95 7.49 10.57
N LEU A 244 14.38 8.01 9.50
CA LEU A 244 13.64 7.18 8.53
C LEU A 244 14.59 6.27 7.75
N VAL A 245 15.81 6.74 7.46
CA VAL A 245 16.85 5.93 6.80
C VAL A 245 17.25 4.78 7.71
N ASN A 246 17.40 5.02 9.01
CA ASN A 246 17.67 3.97 10.00
C ASN A 246 16.56 2.90 10.01
N VAL A 247 15.29 3.32 10.01
CA VAL A 247 14.16 2.38 9.95
C VAL A 247 14.21 1.55 8.66
N LEU A 248 14.48 2.19 7.51
CA LEU A 248 14.60 1.49 6.24
C LEU A 248 15.78 0.52 6.22
N ALA A 249 16.90 0.88 6.83
CA ALA A 249 18.07 0.00 6.98
C ALA A 249 17.72 -1.23 7.82
N ASP A 250 17.00 -1.06 8.93
CA ASP A 250 16.51 -2.16 9.76
C ASP A 250 15.53 -3.05 8.95
N ARG A 251 14.62 -2.46 8.16
CA ARG A 251 13.72 -3.24 7.28
C ARG A 251 14.46 -4.03 6.20
N CYS A 252 15.54 -3.48 5.65
CA CYS A 252 16.42 -4.20 4.73
C CYS A 252 17.07 -5.42 5.41
N GLN A 253 17.57 -5.25 6.63
CA GLN A 253 18.20 -6.33 7.38
C GLN A 253 17.20 -7.42 7.77
N GLU A 254 16.00 -7.05 8.19
CA GLU A 254 14.90 -7.98 8.47
C GLU A 254 14.53 -8.82 7.23
N ALA A 255 14.39 -8.15 6.07
CA ALA A 255 14.08 -8.80 4.80
C ALA A 255 15.10 -9.86 4.39
N ARG A 256 16.39 -9.56 4.61
CA ARG A 256 17.51 -10.44 4.25
C ARG A 256 17.71 -11.58 5.24
N SER A 257 17.44 -11.34 6.52
CA SER A 257 17.58 -12.36 7.58
C SER A 257 16.36 -13.26 7.73
N GLY A 258 15.26 -12.97 7.04
CA GLY A 258 14.03 -13.75 7.09
C GLY A 258 13.22 -13.52 8.37
N SER A 259 13.46 -12.43 9.10
CA SER A 259 12.77 -12.07 10.34
C SER A 259 11.61 -11.09 10.12
N VAL A 260 11.11 -10.98 8.89
CA VAL A 260 10.03 -10.06 8.55
C VAL A 260 8.73 -10.51 9.23
N GLU A 261 8.26 -9.72 10.19
CA GLU A 261 6.94 -9.89 10.79
C GLU A 261 5.93 -9.00 10.06
N MET A 262 4.82 -9.61 9.62
CA MET A 262 3.68 -8.92 8.99
C MET A 262 2.41 -9.30 9.75
N SER A 263 1.42 -8.40 9.83
CA SER A 263 0.14 -8.63 10.52
C SER A 263 -0.79 -9.64 9.82
N CYS A 264 -0.25 -10.74 9.28
CA CYS A 264 -1.02 -11.67 8.46
C CYS A 264 -2.15 -12.36 9.22
N ASP A 265 -2.00 -12.56 10.52
CA ASP A 265 -2.99 -13.24 11.39
C ASP A 265 -4.27 -12.41 11.62
N THR A 266 -4.21 -11.09 11.40
CA THR A 266 -5.38 -10.18 11.45
C THR A 266 -5.68 -9.51 10.11
N CYS A 267 -4.90 -9.84 9.08
CA CYS A 267 -5.04 -9.23 7.77
C CYS A 267 -6.35 -9.67 7.11
N LYS A 268 -7.28 -8.73 6.94
CA LYS A 268 -8.58 -8.97 6.30
C LYS A 268 -8.50 -9.56 4.88
N TYR A 269 -7.35 -9.43 4.20
CA TYR A 269 -7.11 -10.02 2.88
C TYR A 269 -6.65 -11.48 2.92
N LYS A 270 -6.26 -11.99 4.10
CA LYS A 270 -5.68 -13.33 4.28
C LYS A 270 -6.47 -14.23 5.21
N VAL A 271 -7.22 -13.67 6.15
CA VAL A 271 -8.05 -14.41 7.12
C VAL A 271 -9.48 -13.88 7.14
N GLU A 272 -10.42 -14.75 7.49
CA GLU A 272 -11.82 -14.37 7.72
C GLU A 272 -11.93 -13.50 8.97
N LEU A 273 -12.26 -12.22 8.77
CA LEU A 273 -12.48 -11.26 9.84
C LEU A 273 -13.97 -10.88 9.83
N SER A 274 -14.67 -11.12 10.94
CA SER A 274 -16.09 -10.79 11.07
C SER A 274 -16.35 -9.30 10.82
N GLY A 275 -17.33 -8.97 9.96
CA GLY A 275 -17.61 -7.63 9.47
C GLY A 275 -16.84 -7.21 8.20
N TYR A 276 -15.97 -8.08 7.67
CA TYR A 276 -15.22 -7.91 6.43
C TYR A 276 -15.37 -9.14 5.51
N GLU A 277 -16.52 -9.80 5.55
CA GLU A 277 -16.81 -11.03 4.79
C GLU A 277 -16.68 -10.84 3.26
N ASP A 278 -16.94 -9.62 2.78
CA ASP A 278 -16.81 -9.28 1.35
C ASP A 278 -15.35 -9.07 0.90
N ASP A 279 -14.41 -8.85 1.84
CA ASP A 279 -12.97 -8.64 1.57
C ASP A 279 -12.18 -9.97 1.50
N GLN A 280 -12.86 -11.12 1.65
CA GLN A 280 -12.26 -12.45 1.75
C GLN A 280 -11.52 -12.93 0.49
N GLY A 281 -10.38 -13.58 0.75
CA GLY A 281 -9.70 -14.49 -0.17
C GLY A 281 -8.53 -13.83 -0.87
N GLY A 282 -7.32 -14.36 -0.65
CA GLY A 282 -6.10 -13.92 -1.32
C GLY A 282 -6.26 -13.79 -2.84
N ALA A 283 -7.15 -14.56 -3.45
CA ALA A 283 -7.46 -14.44 -4.87
C ALA A 283 -8.38 -13.26 -5.24
N ARG A 284 -9.36 -12.84 -4.42
CA ARG A 284 -10.15 -11.61 -4.67
C ARG A 284 -9.30 -10.36 -4.43
N ALA A 285 -8.52 -10.35 -3.35
CA ALA A 285 -7.55 -9.30 -3.08
C ALA A 285 -6.51 -9.18 -4.22
N MET A 286 -6.05 -10.31 -4.75
CA MET A 286 -5.20 -10.38 -5.93
C MET A 286 -5.89 -9.89 -7.20
N LEU A 287 -7.14 -10.29 -7.46
CA LEU A 287 -7.88 -9.81 -8.64
C LEU A 287 -8.10 -8.30 -8.60
N ARG A 288 -8.46 -7.76 -7.44
CA ARG A 288 -8.60 -6.31 -7.23
C ARG A 288 -7.28 -5.59 -7.46
N SER A 289 -6.18 -6.13 -6.95
CA SER A 289 -4.83 -5.61 -7.19
C SER A 289 -4.46 -5.63 -8.68
N LEU A 290 -4.78 -6.72 -9.40
CA LEU A 290 -4.54 -6.83 -10.83
C LEU A 290 -5.38 -5.84 -11.65
N VAL A 291 -6.65 -5.60 -11.29
CA VAL A 291 -7.46 -4.51 -11.88
C VAL A 291 -6.74 -3.19 -11.66
N HIS A 292 -6.37 -2.92 -10.41
CA HIS A 292 -5.74 -1.65 -10.03
C HIS A 292 -4.48 -1.36 -10.84
N GLN A 293 -3.60 -2.36 -10.97
CA GLN A 293 -2.39 -2.24 -11.78
C GLN A 293 -2.69 -2.01 -13.27
N ALA A 294 -3.72 -2.66 -13.81
CA ALA A 294 -4.10 -2.52 -15.22
C ALA A 294 -4.66 -1.12 -15.54
N GLU A 295 -5.47 -0.55 -14.64
CA GLU A 295 -6.01 0.81 -14.78
C GLU A 295 -4.89 1.87 -14.72
N HIS A 296 -3.80 1.60 -14.01
CA HIS A 296 -2.64 2.49 -13.92
C HIS A 296 -1.50 2.12 -14.88
N ALA A 297 -1.76 1.27 -15.87
CA ALA A 297 -0.80 0.98 -16.93
C ALA A 297 -0.60 2.20 -17.86
N ASP A 298 -1.66 2.97 -18.12
CA ASP A 298 -1.55 4.28 -18.76
C ASP A 298 -1.35 5.37 -17.70
N ARG A 299 -0.09 5.77 -17.55
CA ARG A 299 0.33 6.76 -16.54
C ARG A 299 0.20 8.20 -17.03
N SER A 300 -0.32 8.40 -18.24
CA SER A 300 -0.38 9.70 -18.91
C SER A 300 -1.72 10.43 -18.77
N ASP A 301 -2.80 9.72 -18.41
CA ASP A 301 -4.15 10.28 -18.27
C ASP A 301 -4.87 9.68 -17.06
N VAL A 302 -4.56 10.20 -15.87
CA VAL A 302 -5.15 9.76 -14.59
C VAL A 302 -5.84 10.97 -13.95
N ASP A 303 -6.97 10.79 -13.28
CA ASP A 303 -7.88 11.86 -12.80
C ASP A 303 -7.44 12.44 -11.43
N ASP A 304 -7.58 13.75 -11.19
CA ASP A 304 -6.81 14.54 -10.18
C ASP A 304 -7.06 14.27 -8.68
N ASP A 305 -8.13 13.60 -8.31
CA ASP A 305 -8.44 13.25 -6.92
C ASP A 305 -7.96 11.80 -6.62
N PRO A 306 -7.72 11.41 -5.36
CA PRO A 306 -7.60 10.00 -5.00
C PRO A 306 -8.99 9.35 -5.19
N HIS A 307 -9.31 8.98 -6.42
CA HIS A 307 -10.58 8.35 -6.78
C HIS A 307 -10.45 6.83 -6.66
N VAL A 308 -11.52 6.19 -6.16
CA VAL A 308 -11.81 4.81 -6.55
C VAL A 308 -12.41 4.92 -7.94
N HIS A 309 -11.64 4.67 -9.00
CA HIS A 309 -12.21 4.68 -10.35
C HIS A 309 -13.26 3.56 -10.49
N ASP A 310 -14.30 3.85 -11.27
CA ASP A 310 -15.25 2.85 -11.75
C ASP A 310 -14.46 1.83 -12.57
N ALA A 311 -14.16 0.70 -11.92
CA ALA A 311 -13.62 -0.46 -12.59
C ALA A 311 -14.52 -0.80 -13.80
N PRO A 312 -13.96 -1.38 -14.88
CA PRO A 312 -14.79 -1.97 -15.93
C PRO A 312 -15.87 -2.82 -15.27
N ALA A 313 -17.10 -2.77 -15.81
CA ALA A 313 -18.25 -3.42 -15.18
C ALA A 313 -17.92 -4.85 -14.76
N LYS A 314 -17.08 -5.55 -15.54
CA LYS A 314 -16.39 -6.77 -15.11
C LYS A 314 -14.91 -6.84 -15.48
N HIS A 315 -14.14 -7.55 -14.67
CA HIS A 315 -12.78 -7.98 -14.98
C HIS A 315 -12.69 -9.51 -15.00
N VAL A 316 -12.18 -10.06 -16.09
CA VAL A 316 -11.99 -11.49 -16.29
C VAL A 316 -10.50 -11.82 -16.28
N ALA A 317 -10.04 -12.51 -15.24
CA ALA A 317 -8.66 -12.98 -15.15
C ALA A 317 -8.59 -14.47 -15.52
N VAL A 318 -7.70 -14.81 -16.46
CA VAL A 318 -7.46 -16.20 -16.88
C VAL A 318 -6.11 -16.65 -16.35
N CYS A 319 -6.09 -17.74 -15.58
CA CYS A 319 -4.84 -18.31 -15.08
C CYS A 319 -4.04 -18.88 -16.25
N THR A 320 -2.83 -18.35 -16.47
CA THR A 320 -1.91 -18.84 -17.51
C THR A 320 -0.66 -19.49 -16.93
N ASN A 321 -0.67 -19.86 -15.64
CA ASN A 321 0.43 -20.59 -15.02
C ASN A 321 0.53 -22.06 -15.53
N GLN A 322 1.62 -22.76 -15.22
CA GLN A 322 2.02 -24.05 -15.82
C GLN A 322 0.87 -25.05 -16.06
N THR A 323 0.07 -25.38 -15.04
CA THR A 323 -1.02 -26.37 -15.18
C THR A 323 -2.15 -25.88 -16.07
N CYS A 324 -2.59 -24.63 -15.94
CA CYS A 324 -3.65 -24.07 -16.78
C CYS A 324 -3.17 -23.84 -18.22
N ALA A 325 -1.91 -23.45 -18.41
CA ALA A 325 -1.28 -23.35 -19.72
C ALA A 325 -1.25 -24.72 -20.44
N ALA A 326 -0.90 -25.79 -19.73
CA ALA A 326 -0.95 -27.16 -20.26
C ALA A 326 -2.37 -27.61 -20.62
N SER A 327 -3.38 -27.12 -19.91
CA SER A 327 -4.81 -27.37 -20.19
C SER A 327 -5.42 -26.43 -21.25
N GLY A 328 -4.64 -25.58 -21.93
CA GLY A 328 -5.12 -24.76 -23.04
C GLY A 328 -5.62 -23.36 -22.67
N ALA A 329 -5.23 -22.80 -21.52
CA ALA A 329 -5.66 -21.48 -21.07
C ALA A 329 -5.36 -20.32 -22.05
N ALA A 330 -4.30 -20.44 -22.86
CA ALA A 330 -3.97 -19.43 -23.86
C ALA A 330 -5.08 -19.30 -24.92
N THR A 331 -5.60 -20.43 -25.41
CA THR A 331 -6.70 -20.48 -26.38
C THR A 331 -7.99 -19.94 -25.77
N VAL A 332 -8.29 -20.31 -24.52
CA VAL A 332 -9.47 -19.82 -23.78
C VAL A 332 -9.44 -18.29 -23.65
N LEU A 333 -8.30 -17.71 -23.24
CA LEU A 333 -8.16 -16.26 -23.12
C LEU A 333 -8.32 -15.54 -24.46
N GLU A 334 -7.74 -16.09 -25.52
CA GLU A 334 -7.84 -15.50 -26.87
C GLU A 334 -9.28 -15.49 -27.38
N GLN A 335 -10.01 -16.59 -27.21
CA GLN A 335 -11.40 -16.68 -27.62
C GLN A 335 -12.34 -15.82 -26.76
N LEU A 336 -12.14 -15.77 -25.44
CA LEU A 336 -12.89 -14.85 -24.57
C LEU A 336 -12.76 -13.40 -25.04
N ARG A 337 -11.53 -12.97 -25.38
CA ARG A 337 -11.28 -11.63 -25.93
C ARG A 337 -11.94 -11.43 -27.29
N GLN A 338 -11.92 -12.44 -28.15
CA GLN A 338 -12.54 -12.36 -29.48
C GLN A 338 -14.07 -12.22 -29.36
N HIS A 339 -14.72 -13.09 -28.58
CA HIS A 339 -16.17 -13.03 -28.37
C HIS A 339 -16.62 -11.73 -27.70
N ALA A 340 -15.84 -11.20 -26.75
CA ALA A 340 -16.15 -9.92 -26.12
C ALA A 340 -16.01 -8.73 -27.09
N ARG A 341 -15.07 -8.79 -28.05
CA ARG A 341 -14.94 -7.76 -29.11
C ARG A 341 -16.06 -7.81 -30.14
N ASP A 342 -16.60 -9.01 -30.38
CA ASP A 342 -17.72 -9.22 -31.30
C ASP A 342 -19.07 -8.85 -30.65
N SER A 343 -19.07 -8.44 -29.38
CA SER A 343 -20.23 -7.97 -28.62
C SER A 343 -20.23 -6.44 -28.48
N ASP A 344 -21.35 -5.81 -28.82
CA ASP A 344 -21.50 -4.34 -28.74
C ASP A 344 -21.76 -3.83 -27.29
N ASP A 345 -22.01 -4.73 -26.32
CA ASP A 345 -22.48 -4.40 -24.95
C ASP A 345 -21.60 -5.00 -23.82
N CYS A 346 -20.35 -5.39 -24.11
CA CYS A 346 -19.43 -5.94 -23.10
C CYS A 346 -18.39 -4.91 -22.62
N ASP A 347 -18.68 -4.24 -21.49
CA ASP A 347 -17.69 -3.46 -20.74
C ASP A 347 -16.86 -4.38 -19.82
N VAL A 348 -15.87 -5.06 -20.42
CA VAL A 348 -15.07 -6.10 -19.73
C VAL A 348 -13.59 -5.99 -20.04
N HIS A 349 -12.75 -5.99 -18.99
CA HIS A 349 -11.30 -6.14 -19.13
C HIS A 349 -10.88 -7.62 -19.03
N PHE A 350 -9.85 -8.04 -19.77
CA PHE A 350 -9.31 -9.41 -19.73
C PHE A 350 -7.81 -9.42 -19.43
N SER A 351 -7.41 -9.95 -18.27
CA SER A 351 -6.00 -10.09 -17.87
C SER A 351 -5.52 -11.54 -17.89
N ARG A 352 -4.21 -11.69 -18.09
CA ARG A 352 -3.50 -12.93 -17.76
C ARG A 352 -3.15 -12.88 -16.28
N SER A 353 -3.36 -13.97 -15.57
CA SER A 353 -2.94 -14.10 -14.17
C SER A 353 -1.95 -15.25 -13.99
N SER A 354 -1.13 -15.14 -12.95
CA SER A 354 -0.32 -16.25 -12.45
C SER A 354 -1.20 -17.27 -11.71
N CYS A 355 -0.63 -18.13 -10.86
CA CYS A 355 -1.42 -19.14 -10.15
C CYS A 355 -2.49 -18.49 -9.27
N LEU A 356 -3.76 -18.82 -9.49
CA LEU A 356 -4.87 -18.37 -8.66
C LEU A 356 -5.15 -19.30 -7.46
N GLY A 357 -4.23 -20.21 -7.13
CA GLY A 357 -4.36 -21.14 -6.00
C GLY A 357 -5.33 -22.32 -6.22
N GLN A 358 -5.99 -22.41 -7.39
CA GLN A 358 -6.93 -23.48 -7.75
C GLN A 358 -6.29 -24.51 -8.70
N CYS A 359 -5.15 -25.07 -8.29
CA CYS A 359 -4.44 -26.05 -9.10
C CYS A 359 -5.16 -27.40 -9.13
N GLY A 360 -5.51 -27.89 -10.31
CA GLY A 360 -6.13 -29.21 -10.50
C GLY A 360 -7.24 -29.21 -11.54
N ASP A 361 -7.98 -28.10 -11.64
CA ASP A 361 -9.18 -27.96 -12.47
C ASP A 361 -9.03 -26.86 -13.53
N GLY A 362 -7.83 -26.72 -14.11
CA GLY A 362 -7.54 -25.70 -15.13
C GLY A 362 -8.07 -26.07 -16.53
N PRO A 363 -8.35 -25.09 -17.40
CA PRO A 363 -8.16 -23.64 -17.24
C PRO A 363 -9.14 -22.99 -16.25
N ILE A 364 -8.59 -22.11 -15.39
CA ILE A 364 -9.36 -21.33 -14.42
C ILE A 364 -9.60 -19.92 -14.98
N VAL A 365 -10.86 -19.49 -14.94
CA VAL A 365 -11.31 -18.14 -15.34
C VAL A 365 -12.07 -17.53 -14.16
N ALA A 366 -11.58 -16.40 -13.64
CA ALA A 366 -12.22 -15.68 -12.55
C ALA A 366 -12.89 -14.40 -13.07
N VAL A 367 -14.14 -14.17 -12.69
CA VAL A 367 -14.93 -12.98 -13.07
C VAL A 367 -15.20 -12.14 -11.82
N TYR A 368 -14.76 -10.89 -11.85
CA TYR A 368 -14.95 -9.87 -10.81
C TYR A 368 -15.85 -8.73 -11.36
N PRO A 369 -16.72 -8.07 -10.56
CA PRO A 369 -16.97 -8.24 -9.12
C PRO A 369 -17.86 -9.44 -8.77
N ASP A 370 -18.42 -10.13 -9.75
CA ASP A 370 -19.39 -11.23 -9.58
C ASP A 370 -18.88 -12.39 -8.74
N SER A 371 -17.56 -12.50 -8.58
CA SER A 371 -16.92 -13.44 -7.66
C SER A 371 -17.19 -14.90 -8.01
N ILE A 372 -17.25 -15.15 -9.33
CA ILE A 372 -17.48 -16.46 -9.92
C ILE A 372 -16.18 -17.00 -10.49
N TRP A 373 -15.94 -18.27 -10.20
CA TRP A 373 -14.81 -19.03 -10.72
C TRP A 373 -15.33 -20.12 -11.63
N TYR A 374 -14.94 -20.03 -12.90
CA TYR A 374 -15.11 -21.11 -13.85
C TYR A 374 -13.85 -21.97 -13.87
N GLY A 375 -14.03 -23.29 -13.82
CA GLY A 375 -12.95 -24.26 -13.91
C GLY A 375 -13.18 -25.24 -15.05
N SER A 376 -12.11 -25.90 -15.46
CA SER A 376 -12.06 -26.79 -16.63
C SER A 376 -12.62 -26.14 -17.89
N VAL A 377 -12.45 -24.81 -18.02
CA VAL A 377 -13.03 -24.02 -19.11
C VAL A 377 -12.41 -24.45 -20.43
N THR A 378 -13.24 -24.88 -21.37
CA THR A 378 -12.80 -25.24 -22.71
C THR A 378 -13.02 -24.09 -23.70
N PRO A 379 -12.36 -24.13 -24.87
CA PRO A 379 -12.67 -23.23 -25.99
C PRO A 379 -14.17 -23.10 -26.32
N ASP A 380 -14.94 -24.19 -26.24
CA ASP A 380 -16.37 -24.17 -26.60
C ASP A 380 -17.24 -23.45 -25.55
N ASP A 381 -16.70 -23.25 -24.34
CA ASP A 381 -17.40 -22.59 -23.24
C ASP A 381 -17.30 -21.06 -23.29
N THR A 382 -16.33 -20.51 -24.02
CA THR A 382 -16.02 -19.07 -23.98
C THR A 382 -17.16 -18.22 -24.52
N GLU A 383 -17.85 -18.66 -25.58
CA GLU A 383 -19.01 -17.96 -26.12
C GLU A 383 -20.15 -17.87 -25.10
N ARG A 384 -20.39 -18.95 -24.34
CA ARG A 384 -21.41 -18.99 -23.30
C ARG A 384 -21.05 -18.08 -22.13
N ILE A 385 -19.79 -18.06 -21.72
CA ILE A 385 -19.32 -17.16 -20.65
C ILE A 385 -19.53 -15.70 -21.06
N VAL A 386 -19.15 -15.31 -22.28
CA VAL A 386 -19.35 -13.93 -22.76
C VAL A 386 -20.85 -13.61 -22.89
N SER A 387 -21.60 -14.37 -23.70
CA SER A 387 -22.97 -14.03 -24.07
C SER A 387 -24.03 -14.24 -22.97
N SER A 388 -23.72 -15.06 -21.96
CA SER A 388 -24.61 -15.30 -20.82
C SER A 388 -24.16 -14.49 -19.62
N HIS A 389 -22.91 -14.66 -19.19
CA HIS A 389 -22.47 -14.09 -17.92
C HIS A 389 -22.01 -12.65 -18.07
N LEU A 390 -21.15 -12.36 -19.03
CA LEU A 390 -20.57 -11.02 -19.17
C LEU A 390 -21.55 -10.00 -19.75
N GLU A 391 -22.41 -10.40 -20.69
CA GLU A 391 -23.42 -9.50 -21.29
C GLU A 391 -24.72 -9.39 -20.48
N ARG A 392 -25.16 -10.48 -19.85
CA ARG A 392 -26.55 -10.60 -19.34
C ARG A 392 -26.63 -10.91 -17.84
N ASP A 393 -25.51 -10.89 -17.14
CA ASP A 393 -25.41 -11.24 -15.71
C ASP A 393 -25.96 -12.63 -15.36
N ARG A 394 -25.92 -13.58 -16.32
CA ARG A 394 -26.39 -14.96 -16.12
C ARG A 394 -25.22 -15.94 -16.09
N ILE A 395 -24.88 -16.38 -14.88
CA ILE A 395 -23.79 -17.32 -14.62
C ILE A 395 -23.99 -18.65 -15.35
N VAL A 396 -22.90 -19.20 -15.90
CA VAL A 396 -22.90 -20.51 -16.56
C VAL A 396 -22.73 -21.61 -15.51
N SER A 397 -23.82 -21.95 -14.81
CA SER A 397 -23.84 -22.77 -13.59
C SER A 397 -23.13 -24.12 -13.67
N ASP A 398 -23.08 -24.75 -14.84
CA ASP A 398 -22.42 -26.04 -15.09
C ASP A 398 -20.89 -25.96 -15.10
N LEU A 399 -20.33 -24.77 -15.32
CA LEU A 399 -18.89 -24.51 -15.33
C LEU A 399 -18.38 -23.93 -14.02
N VAL A 400 -19.29 -23.58 -13.10
CA VAL A 400 -18.94 -22.97 -11.83
C VAL A 400 -18.17 -23.99 -11.01
N HIS A 401 -16.88 -23.75 -10.86
CA HIS A 401 -15.99 -24.53 -10.02
C HIS A 401 -16.17 -24.16 -8.54
N GLN A 402 -16.42 -22.87 -8.28
CA GLN A 402 -16.86 -22.36 -6.99
C GLN A 402 -17.66 -21.06 -7.20
N SER A 403 -18.87 -21.00 -6.62
CA SER A 403 -19.53 -19.72 -6.33
C SER A 403 -19.09 -19.32 -4.93
N LEU A 404 -18.49 -18.14 -4.78
CA LEU A 404 -18.15 -17.60 -3.46
C LEU A 404 -19.41 -17.26 -2.66
#